data_AF-A0A7W0ZE73-F1
#
_entry.id   AF-A0A7W0ZE73-F1
#
_cell.length_a   1.000
_cell.length_b   1.000
_cell.length_c   1.000
_cell.angle_alpha   90.00
_cell.angle_beta   90.00
_cell.angle_gamma   90.00
#
_symmetry.space_group_name_H-M   'P 1'
#
loop_
_entity.id
_entity.type
_entity.pdbx_description
1 polymer ?
#
loop_
_entity_poly.entity_id
_entity_poly.type
_entity_poly.pdbx_seq_one_letter_code
_entity_poly.pdbx_strand_id
1 'polypeptide(L)'
;GHLRSPDFFDAEAYPEMTFASTHIAAVDGETFAITGDLTLHGVTKEIVLYAEVQGADVDPWGNDRVGLEITGQLSRGDYRMKFNQALGSGNVLVGDKVKLALDVSAIKQA
;
A
#
# COMPACT_ATOMS: atom_id res chain seq x y z
N GLY A 1 0.36 -19.71 -8.18
CA GLY A 1 -0.95 -19.12 -8.51
C GLY A 1 -0.75 -17.97 -9.48
N HIS A 2 -1.78 -17.60 -10.25
CA HIS A 2 -1.66 -16.64 -11.37
C HIS A 2 -1.08 -15.29 -10.97
N LEU A 3 -1.46 -14.73 -9.81
CA LEU A 3 -0.90 -13.46 -9.33
C LEU A 3 0.63 -13.47 -9.14
N ARG A 4 1.24 -14.64 -8.88
CA ARG A 4 2.70 -14.73 -8.70
C ARG A 4 3.46 -14.87 -10.02
N SER A 5 2.77 -15.06 -11.15
CA SER A 5 3.40 -15.24 -12.45
C SER A 5 3.86 -13.90 -13.06
N PRO A 6 4.61 -13.95 -14.17
CA PRO A 6 5.01 -12.77 -14.95
C PRO A 6 3.85 -11.91 -15.49
N ASP A 7 2.61 -12.39 -15.44
CA ASP A 7 1.44 -11.57 -15.80
C ASP A 7 1.13 -10.48 -14.75
N PHE A 8 1.62 -10.66 -13.53
CA PHE A 8 1.33 -9.81 -12.36
C PHE A 8 2.60 -9.51 -11.54
N PHE A 9 2.78 -10.15 -10.38
CA PHE A 9 3.85 -9.80 -9.44
C PHE A 9 5.23 -10.31 -9.85
N ASP A 10 5.30 -11.32 -10.72
CA ASP A 10 6.55 -12.00 -11.10
C ASP A 10 7.44 -12.26 -9.87
N ALA A 11 6.86 -12.95 -8.88
CA ALA A 11 7.39 -13.00 -7.52
C ALA A 11 8.73 -13.78 -7.42
N GLU A 12 9.12 -14.49 -8.48
CA GLU A 12 10.44 -15.12 -8.58
C GLU A 12 11.53 -14.08 -8.90
N ALA A 13 11.24 -13.13 -9.80
CA ALA A 13 12.16 -12.05 -10.15
C ALA A 13 12.10 -10.85 -9.18
N TYR A 14 10.92 -10.55 -8.65
CA TYR A 14 10.68 -9.45 -7.71
C TYR A 14 10.00 -9.98 -6.43
N PRO A 15 10.76 -10.60 -5.52
CA PRO A 15 10.20 -11.25 -4.34
C PRO A 15 9.65 -10.28 -3.30
N GLU A 16 10.01 -8.99 -3.39
CA GLU A 16 9.70 -7.98 -2.40
C GLU A 16 8.93 -6.78 -2.98
N MET A 17 8.08 -6.22 -2.14
CA MET A 17 7.46 -4.91 -2.31
C MET A 17 7.90 -4.05 -1.13
N THR A 18 8.38 -2.83 -1.39
CA THR A 18 8.89 -1.94 -0.35
C THR A 18 8.24 -0.57 -0.42
N PHE A 19 7.99 0.03 0.73
CA PHE A 19 7.53 1.41 0.85
C PHE A 19 8.44 2.15 1.82
N ALA A 20 8.94 3.32 1.41
CA ALA A 20 9.74 4.20 2.25
C ALA A 20 9.15 5.61 2.24
N SER A 21 8.76 6.13 3.40
CA SER A 21 8.22 7.48 3.50
C SER A 21 9.30 8.54 3.25
N THR A 22 8.91 9.60 2.55
CA THR A 22 9.76 10.75 2.23
C THR A 22 9.24 12.02 2.91
N HIS A 23 7.93 12.11 3.13
CA HIS A 23 7.29 13.24 3.80
C HIS A 23 6.01 12.81 4.52
N ILE A 24 5.74 13.42 5.68
CA ILE A 24 4.50 13.22 6.45
C ILE A 24 3.94 14.60 6.80
N ALA A 25 2.68 14.82 6.47
CA ALA A 25 1.94 16.06 6.77
C ALA A 25 0.64 15.73 7.50
N ALA A 26 0.31 16.49 8.53
CA ALA A 26 -1.01 16.43 9.16
C ALA A 26 -2.05 16.96 8.17
N VAL A 27 -3.14 16.21 7.97
CA VAL A 27 -4.32 16.65 7.24
C VAL A 27 -5.29 17.32 8.21
N ASP A 28 -5.49 16.68 9.36
CA ASP A 28 -6.29 17.18 10.49
C ASP A 28 -5.72 16.62 11.82
N GLY A 29 -6.55 16.57 12.87
CA GLY A 29 -6.12 16.16 14.21
C GLY A 29 -5.76 14.67 14.34
N GLU A 30 -6.28 13.82 13.47
CA GLU A 30 -6.14 12.35 13.57
C GLU A 30 -5.66 11.70 12.26
N THR A 31 -5.71 12.44 11.14
CA THR A 31 -5.32 11.97 9.81
C THR A 31 -4.01 12.59 9.32
N PHE A 32 -3.12 11.77 8.78
CA PHE A 32 -1.84 12.17 8.20
C PHE A 32 -1.71 11.69 6.76
N ALA A 33 -1.25 12.58 5.88
CA ALA A 33 -0.83 12.23 4.52
C ALA A 33 0.65 11.81 4.55
N ILE A 34 0.93 10.58 4.15
CA ILE A 34 2.26 9.98 4.08
C ILE A 34 2.64 9.86 2.61
N THR A 35 3.55 10.73 2.16
CA THR A 35 4.18 10.60 0.84
C THR A 35 5.38 9.66 0.95
N GLY A 36 5.53 8.76 0.00
CA GLY A 36 6.66 7.84 -0.01
C GLY A 36 6.83 7.06 -1.31
N ASP A 37 7.99 6.45 -1.45
CA ASP A 37 8.39 5.66 -2.60
C ASP A 37 7.92 4.21 -2.43
N LEU A 38 6.96 3.78 -3.25
CA LEU A 38 6.55 2.39 -3.38
C LEU A 38 7.33 1.74 -4.53
N THR A 39 8.12 0.71 -4.21
CA THR A 39 8.74 -0.17 -5.19
C THR A 39 7.95 -1.47 -5.30
N LEU A 40 7.47 -1.75 -6.51
CA LEU A 40 6.68 -2.92 -6.84
C LEU A 40 7.03 -3.41 -8.25
N HIS A 41 7.30 -4.70 -8.42
CA HIS A 41 7.66 -5.29 -9.72
C HIS A 41 8.82 -4.53 -10.40
N GLY A 42 9.85 -4.20 -9.61
CA GLY A 42 11.06 -3.48 -10.05
C GLY A 42 10.87 -2.03 -10.47
N VAL A 43 9.68 -1.45 -10.25
CA VAL A 43 9.38 -0.05 -10.57
C VAL A 43 9.11 0.71 -9.28
N THR A 44 9.78 1.84 -9.10
CA THR A 44 9.56 2.76 -7.98
C THR A 44 8.71 3.95 -8.42
N LYS A 45 7.68 4.27 -7.62
CA LYS A 45 6.80 5.43 -7.81
C LYS A 45 6.51 6.07 -6.47
N GLU A 46 6.52 7.39 -6.43
CA GLU A 46 5.99 8.13 -5.30
C GLU A 46 4.46 7.99 -5.25
N ILE A 47 3.93 7.64 -4.09
CA ILE A 47 2.50 7.58 -3.80
C ILE A 47 2.19 8.31 -2.50
N VAL A 48 0.92 8.65 -2.30
CA VAL A 48 0.41 9.19 -1.04
C VAL A 48 -0.53 8.17 -0.40
N LEU A 49 -0.26 7.85 0.86
CA LEU A 49 -1.13 7.09 1.74
C LEU A 49 -1.74 8.01 2.80
N TYR A 50 -2.94 7.70 3.26
CA TYR A 50 -3.60 8.42 4.34
C TYR A 50 -3.69 7.51 5.55
N ALA A 51 -3.05 7.90 6.64
CA ALA A 51 -3.06 7.16 7.90
C ALA A 51 -3.94 7.88 8.92
N GLU A 52 -4.93 7.18 9.45
CA GLU A 52 -5.80 7.64 10.53
C GLU A 52 -5.41 6.96 11.84
N VAL A 53 -5.22 7.75 12.90
CA VAL A 53 -4.88 7.25 14.22
C VAL A 53 -6.13 6.69 14.89
N GLN A 54 -6.18 5.38 15.07
CA GLN A 54 -7.30 4.67 15.70
C GLN A 54 -7.22 4.65 17.24
N GLY A 55 -6.10 5.13 17.79
CA GLY A 55 -5.85 5.23 19.23
C GLY A 55 -4.39 4.99 19.58
N ALA A 56 -3.95 5.58 20.70
CA ALA A 56 -2.62 5.37 21.27
C ALA A 56 -2.72 5.27 22.80
N ASP A 57 -2.25 4.16 23.37
CA ASP A 57 -2.32 3.91 24.82
C ASP A 57 -1.26 2.88 25.28
N VAL A 58 -1.12 2.70 26.58
CA VAL A 58 -0.35 1.61 27.19
C VAL A 58 -1.16 0.32 27.12
N ASP A 59 -0.62 -0.69 26.45
CA ASP A 59 -1.28 -1.99 26.33
C ASP A 59 -1.20 -2.83 27.62
N PRO A 60 -1.95 -3.94 27.75
CA PRO A 60 -1.96 -4.77 28.96
C PRO A 60 -0.61 -5.37 29.37
N TRP A 61 0.40 -5.31 28.50
CA TRP A 61 1.76 -5.78 28.76
C TRP A 61 2.72 -4.64 29.11
N GLY A 62 2.21 -3.40 29.21
CA GLY A 62 2.98 -2.22 29.60
C GLY A 62 3.69 -1.52 28.44
N ASN A 63 3.34 -1.81 27.18
CA ASN A 63 3.97 -1.15 26.03
C ASN A 63 3.15 0.05 25.55
N ASP A 64 3.82 1.16 25.21
CA ASP A 64 3.20 2.24 24.43
C ASP A 64 2.86 1.71 23.03
N ARG A 65 1.57 1.65 22.69
CA ARG A 65 1.06 1.10 21.42
C ARG A 65 0.21 2.13 20.69
N VAL A 66 0.30 2.13 19.36
CA VAL A 66 -0.57 2.90 18.46
C VAL A 66 -1.24 1.98 17.43
N GLY A 67 -2.51 2.25 17.13
CA GLY A 67 -3.26 1.68 16.02
C GLY A 67 -3.41 2.68 14.89
N LEU A 68 -3.21 2.23 13.64
CA LEU A 68 -3.39 3.04 12.44
C LEU A 68 -4.24 2.27 11.43
N GLU A 69 -5.20 2.95 10.82
CA GLU A 69 -5.82 2.53 9.56
C GLU A 69 -5.15 3.32 8.44
N ILE A 70 -4.60 2.63 7.43
CA ILE A 70 -3.91 3.29 6.31
C ILE A 70 -4.62 2.94 5.01
N THR A 71 -5.03 3.96 4.28
CA THR A 71 -5.66 3.82 2.97
C THR A 71 -4.84 4.45 1.86
N GLY A 72 -5.01 3.93 0.65
CA GLY A 72 -4.34 4.46 -0.52
C GLY A 72 -4.87 3.85 -1.80
N GLN A 73 -4.29 4.24 -2.91
CA GLN A 73 -4.67 3.71 -4.21
C GLN A 73 -3.50 3.81 -5.19
N LEU A 74 -3.38 2.81 -6.05
CA LEU A 74 -2.42 2.81 -7.15
C LEU A 74 -3.05 2.33 -8.45
N SER A 75 -2.36 2.55 -9.56
CA SER A 75 -2.60 1.88 -10.85
C SER A 75 -1.60 0.74 -10.99
N ARG A 76 -2.07 -0.48 -11.24
CA ARG A 76 -1.16 -1.62 -11.48
C ARG A 76 -0.38 -1.47 -12.79
N GLY A 77 -0.94 -0.73 -13.76
CA GLY A 77 -0.29 -0.40 -15.02
C GLY A 77 1.01 0.40 -14.83
N ASP A 78 1.07 1.27 -13.81
CA ASP A 78 2.27 2.03 -13.46
C ASP A 78 3.45 1.13 -13.06
N TYR A 79 3.16 -0.08 -12.57
CA TYR A 79 4.13 -1.10 -12.17
C TYR A 79 4.27 -2.22 -13.20
N ARG A 80 3.92 -1.95 -14.47
CA ARG A 80 4.03 -2.86 -15.63
C ARG A 80 3.16 -4.11 -15.58
N MET A 81 2.24 -4.22 -14.62
CA MET A 81 1.26 -5.31 -14.57
C MET A 81 0.13 -5.04 -15.56
N LYS A 82 0.33 -5.40 -16.83
CA LYS A 82 -0.58 -5.02 -17.94
C LYS A 82 -1.54 -6.12 -18.38
N PHE A 83 -1.55 -7.28 -17.71
CA PHE A 83 -2.45 -8.38 -18.06
C PHE A 83 -3.90 -7.87 -18.14
N ASN A 84 -4.56 -8.17 -19.26
CA ASN A 84 -5.95 -7.86 -19.49
C ASN A 84 -6.54 -8.83 -20.51
N GLN A 85 -7.77 -9.24 -20.27
CA GLN A 85 -8.61 -9.88 -21.28
C GLN A 85 -9.72 -8.89 -21.65
N ALA A 86 -9.90 -8.64 -22.94
CA ALA A 86 -10.97 -7.79 -23.42
C ALA A 86 -12.33 -8.44 -23.14
N LEU A 87 -13.25 -7.67 -22.59
CA LEU A 87 -14.66 -8.04 -22.48
C LEU A 87 -15.37 -7.62 -23.76
N GLY A 88 -16.40 -8.36 -24.17
CA GLY A 88 -17.22 -8.02 -25.34
C GLY A 88 -17.91 -6.64 -25.26
N SER A 89 -17.90 -6.00 -24.09
CA SER A 89 -18.41 -4.65 -23.84
C SER A 89 -17.40 -3.52 -24.11
N GLY A 90 -16.16 -3.84 -24.50
CA GLY A 90 -15.07 -2.85 -24.67
C GLY A 90 -14.34 -2.51 -23.37
N ASN A 91 -14.75 -3.09 -22.24
CA ASN A 91 -14.06 -2.99 -20.96
C ASN A 91 -13.00 -4.10 -20.81
N VAL A 92 -12.17 -4.04 -19.76
CA VAL A 92 -11.18 -5.07 -19.42
C VAL A 92 -11.65 -5.93 -18.24
N LEU A 93 -11.22 -7.20 -18.23
CA LEU A 93 -11.56 -8.16 -17.17
C LEU A 93 -11.00 -7.76 -15.79
N VAL A 94 -9.81 -7.14 -15.75
CA VAL A 94 -9.12 -6.79 -14.50
C VAL A 94 -8.96 -5.28 -14.42
N GLY A 95 -9.56 -4.67 -13.40
CA GLY A 95 -9.44 -3.22 -13.16
C GLY A 95 -7.99 -2.79 -12.97
N ASP A 96 -7.66 -1.59 -13.45
CA ASP A 96 -6.31 -1.03 -13.30
C ASP A 96 -6.08 -0.42 -11.91
N LYS A 97 -7.14 0.19 -11.35
CA LYS A 97 -7.14 0.81 -10.03
C LYS A 97 -7.17 -0.24 -8.92
N VAL A 98 -6.18 -0.20 -8.04
CA VAL A 98 -6.07 -1.05 -6.84
C VAL A 98 -6.19 -0.16 -5.61
N LYS A 99 -7.13 -0.48 -4.72
CA LYS A 99 -7.23 0.16 -3.41
C LYS A 99 -6.33 -0.56 -2.42
N LEU A 100 -5.63 0.22 -1.60
CA LEU A 100 -4.81 -0.26 -0.50
C LEU A 100 -5.57 0.01 0.80
N ALA A 101 -5.61 -0.98 1.68
CA ALA A 101 -6.14 -0.89 3.03
C ALA A 101 -5.20 -1.69 3.93
N LEU A 102 -4.66 -1.06 4.97
CA LEU A 102 -3.75 -1.67 5.93
C LEU A 102 -4.24 -1.36 7.34
N ASP A 103 -4.33 -2.40 8.16
CA ASP A 103 -4.52 -2.29 9.61
C ASP A 103 -3.18 -2.50 10.29
N VAL A 104 -2.67 -1.48 10.97
CA VAL A 104 -1.33 -1.48 11.58
C VAL A 104 -1.42 -1.31 13.09
N SER A 105 -0.69 -2.16 13.82
CA SER A 105 -0.42 -1.95 15.24
C SER A 105 1.09 -1.89 15.47
N ALA A 106 1.56 -0.79 16.05
CA ALA A 106 2.97 -0.55 16.30
C ALA A 106 3.23 -0.34 17.80
N ILE A 107 4.35 -0.88 18.28
CA ILE A 107 4.85 -0.71 19.64
C ILE A 107 6.05 0.25 19.59
N LYS A 108 6.09 1.23 20.48
CA LYS A 108 7.25 2.11 20.66
C LYS A 108 8.48 1.29 21.04
N GLN A 109 9.55 1.43 20.26
CA GLN A 109 10.86 0.86 20.62
C GLN A 109 11.53 1.72 21.70
N ALA A 110 12.28 1.07 22.59
CA ALA A 110 13.01 1.69 23.69
C ALA A 110 14.13 2.61 23.22
#